data_AF-A0A7V9RVQ3-F1
#
_entry.id   AF-A0A7V9RVQ3-F1
#
_cell.length_a   1.000
_cell.length_b   1.000
_cell.length_c   1.000
_cell.angle_alpha   90.00
_cell.angle_beta   90.00
_cell.angle_gamma   90.00
#
_symmetry.space_group_name_H-M   'P 1'
#
loop_
_entity.id
_entity.type
_entity.pdbx_description
1 polymer ?
#
loop_
_entity_poly.entity_id
_entity_poly.type
_entity_poly.pdbx_seq_one_letter_code
_entity_poly.pdbx_strand_id
1 'polypeptide(L)'
;MENQTISIESLIDKLRNYGETRLELIKLKAINKSSGFVSVIVTYLVVIIILVCCFLFINIGIALLLGELLGKLYYGFFIVAAFYAVAGMILFKLKDKWIKTPVINMMLKELSD
;
A
#
# COMPACT_ATOMS: atom_id res chain seq x y z
N MET A 1 -51.64 1.16 34.91
CA MET A 1 -50.28 1.45 34.43
C MET A 1 -49.82 0.23 33.64
N GLU A 2 -49.98 0.20 32.32
CA GLU A 2 -49.60 -0.96 31.47
C GLU A 2 -49.54 -0.53 29.99
N ASN A 3 -48.63 0.37 29.59
CA ASN A 3 -48.51 0.73 28.16
C ASN A 3 -47.13 1.29 27.72
N GLN A 4 -46.05 1.09 28.49
CA GLN A 4 -44.72 1.63 28.12
C GLN A 4 -43.69 0.54 27.78
N THR A 5 -43.90 -0.71 28.18
CA THR A 5 -42.97 -1.81 27.93
C THR A 5 -43.09 -2.39 26.52
N ILE A 6 -44.32 -2.47 25.98
CA ILE A 6 -44.61 -3.05 24.65
C ILE A 6 -43.93 -2.24 23.53
N SER A 7 -43.83 -0.92 23.68
CA SER A 7 -43.18 -0.07 22.68
C SER A 7 -41.66 -0.19 22.68
N ILE A 8 -41.00 -0.29 23.84
CA ILE A 8 -39.54 -0.40 23.91
C ILE A 8 -39.06 -1.75 23.40
N GLU A 9 -39.76 -2.83 23.78
CA GLU A 9 -39.42 -4.18 23.33
C GLU A 9 -39.64 -4.34 21.80
N SER A 10 -40.73 -3.77 21.27
CA SER A 10 -40.98 -3.68 19.82
C SER A 10 -39.90 -2.89 19.06
N LEU A 11 -39.35 -1.82 19.65
CA LEU A 11 -38.32 -1.00 19.01
C LEU A 11 -36.95 -1.69 19.07
N ILE A 12 -36.65 -2.38 20.16
CA ILE A 12 -35.44 -3.21 20.31
C ILE A 12 -35.47 -4.36 19.29
N ASP A 13 -36.62 -5.00 19.10
CA ASP A 13 -36.78 -6.09 18.13
C ASP A 13 -36.59 -5.61 16.68
N LYS A 14 -37.13 -4.43 16.34
CA LYS A 14 -36.89 -3.79 15.04
C LYS A 14 -35.42 -3.37 14.85
N LEU A 15 -34.75 -2.87 15.89
CA LEU A 15 -33.32 -2.53 15.86
C LEU A 15 -32.47 -3.78 15.66
N ARG A 16 -32.84 -4.89 16.31
CA ARG A 16 -32.17 -6.18 16.18
C ARG A 16 -32.30 -6.74 14.76
N ASN A 17 -33.52 -6.73 14.20
CA ASN A 17 -33.75 -7.15 12.82
C ASN A 17 -33.03 -6.24 11.81
N TYR A 18 -32.97 -4.93 12.05
CA TYR A 18 -32.18 -4.01 11.21
C TYR A 18 -30.68 -4.23 11.34
N GLY A 19 -30.19 -4.53 12.54
CA GLY A 19 -28.80 -4.86 12.82
C GLY A 19 -28.38 -6.16 12.15
N GLU A 20 -29.19 -7.21 12.26
CA GLU A 20 -28.97 -8.49 11.58
C GLU A 20 -28.98 -8.32 10.06
N THR A 21 -29.94 -7.59 9.50
CA THR A 21 -29.97 -7.29 8.05
C THR A 21 -28.74 -6.50 7.59
N ARG A 22 -28.28 -5.52 8.38
CA ARG A 22 -27.06 -4.75 8.05
C ARG A 22 -25.81 -5.60 8.16
N LEU A 23 -25.71 -6.47 9.16
CA LEU A 23 -24.60 -7.42 9.30
C LEU A 23 -24.57 -8.41 8.14
N GLU A 24 -25.73 -8.90 7.71
CA GLU A 24 -25.87 -9.78 6.57
C GLU A 24 -25.49 -9.07 5.26
N LEU A 25 -25.90 -7.80 5.08
CA LEU A 25 -25.47 -6.97 3.96
C LEU A 25 -23.96 -6.71 3.97
N ILE A 26 -23.34 -6.45 5.13
CA ILE A 26 -21.88 -6.27 5.24
C ILE A 26 -21.16 -7.58 4.92
N LYS A 27 -21.63 -8.72 5.42
CA LYS A 27 -21.07 -10.04 5.16
C LYS A 27 -21.17 -10.39 3.67
N LEU A 28 -22.33 -10.17 3.06
CA LEU A 28 -22.57 -10.43 1.64
C LEU A 28 -21.73 -9.51 0.74
N LYS A 29 -21.61 -8.23 1.10
CA LYS A 29 -20.76 -7.27 0.39
C LYS A 29 -19.28 -7.57 0.59
N ALA A 30 -18.85 -8.03 1.76
CA ALA A 30 -17.48 -8.47 2.02
C ALA A 30 -17.12 -9.72 1.22
N ILE A 31 -18.05 -10.68 1.09
CA ILE A 31 -17.88 -11.91 0.29
C ILE A 31 -17.84 -11.61 -1.22
N ASN A 32 -18.79 -10.80 -1.73
CA ASN A 32 -18.78 -10.43 -3.15
C ASN A 32 -17.61 -9.52 -3.52
N LYS A 33 -17.19 -8.64 -2.60
CA LYS A 33 -16.10 -7.71 -2.85
C LYS A 33 -14.75 -8.38 -2.68
N SER A 34 -14.56 -9.34 -1.76
CA SER A 34 -13.29 -10.08 -1.65
C SER A 34 -12.98 -10.84 -2.95
N SER A 35 -13.96 -11.47 -3.58
CA SER A 35 -13.74 -12.31 -4.76
C SER A 35 -13.27 -11.51 -5.98
N GLY A 36 -13.82 -10.31 -6.21
CA GLY A 36 -13.34 -9.43 -7.29
C GLY A 36 -11.99 -8.77 -6.99
N PHE A 37 -11.73 -8.47 -5.71
CA PHE A 37 -10.51 -7.78 -5.28
C PHE A 37 -9.30 -8.70 -5.31
N VAL A 38 -9.47 -9.97 -4.96
CA VAL A 38 -8.41 -10.98 -5.08
C VAL A 38 -7.97 -11.13 -6.55
N SER A 39 -8.89 -11.15 -7.50
CA SER A 39 -8.54 -11.25 -8.92
C SER A 39 -7.75 -10.03 -9.41
N VAL A 40 -8.13 -8.83 -8.96
CA VAL A 40 -7.38 -7.59 -9.27
C VAL A 40 -6.00 -7.63 -8.64
N ILE A 41 -5.88 -8.01 -7.37
CA ILE A 41 -4.60 -8.11 -6.65
C ILE A 41 -3.66 -9.09 -7.34
N VAL A 42 -4.14 -10.28 -7.72
CA VAL A 42 -3.32 -11.29 -8.41
C VAL A 42 -2.87 -10.76 -9.77
N THR A 43 -3.75 -10.10 -10.52
CA THR A 43 -3.42 -9.51 -11.83
C THR A 43 -2.35 -8.43 -11.68
N TYR A 44 -2.51 -7.52 -10.72
CA TYR A 44 -1.52 -6.48 -10.42
C TYR A 44 -0.19 -7.08 -9.96
N LEU A 45 -0.21 -8.13 -9.13
CA LEU A 45 1.00 -8.80 -8.65
C LEU A 45 1.80 -9.34 -9.84
N VAL A 46 1.15 -10.01 -10.79
CA VAL A 46 1.79 -10.54 -11.99
C VAL A 46 2.41 -9.40 -12.83
N VAL A 47 1.67 -8.30 -13.03
CA VAL A 47 2.19 -7.14 -13.76
C VAL A 47 3.39 -6.52 -13.05
N ILE A 48 3.33 -6.37 -11.72
CA ILE A 48 4.43 -5.83 -10.92
C ILE A 48 5.66 -6.74 -11.01
N ILE A 49 5.49 -8.06 -10.93
CA ILE A 49 6.59 -9.01 -11.06
C ILE A 49 7.28 -8.85 -12.42
N ILE A 50 6.50 -8.78 -13.50
CA ILE A 50 7.03 -8.59 -14.86
C ILE A 50 7.77 -7.25 -14.97
N LEU A 51 7.19 -6.19 -14.41
CA LEU A 51 7.79 -4.86 -14.41
C LEU A 51 9.13 -4.85 -13.65
N VAL A 52 9.17 -5.46 -12.45
CA VAL A 52 10.38 -5.57 -11.64
C VAL A 52 11.44 -6.41 -12.35
N CYS A 53 11.06 -7.53 -12.95
CA CYS A 53 11.98 -8.35 -13.76
C CYS A 53 12.57 -7.53 -14.91
N CYS A 54 11.74 -6.83 -15.68
CA CYS A 54 12.20 -5.99 -16.78
C CYS A 54 13.16 -4.90 -16.30
N PHE A 55 12.81 -4.24 -15.18
CA PHE A 55 13.64 -3.21 -14.56
C PHE A 55 14.99 -3.77 -14.06
N LEU A 56 15.01 -4.99 -13.54
CA LEU A 56 16.22 -5.69 -13.11
C LEU A 56 17.14 -5.96 -14.30
N PHE A 57 16.59 -6.49 -15.40
CA PHE A 57 17.36 -6.74 -16.62
C PHE A 57 17.93 -5.47 -17.23
N ILE A 58 17.17 -4.36 -17.24
CA ILE A 58 17.67 -3.06 -17.69
C ILE A 58 18.86 -2.62 -16.83
N ASN A 59 18.77 -2.73 -15.50
CA ASN A 59 19.88 -2.36 -14.61
C ASN A 59 21.13 -3.20 -14.84
N ILE A 60 20.95 -4.52 -15.01
CA ILE A 60 22.06 -5.43 -15.33
C ILE A 60 22.65 -5.08 -16.70
N GLY A 61 21.81 -4.78 -17.70
CA GLY A 61 22.24 -4.36 -19.02
C GLY A 61 23.05 -3.06 -19.01
N ILE A 62 22.60 -2.06 -18.24
CA ILE A 62 23.36 -0.81 -18.04
C ILE A 62 24.70 -1.09 -17.36
N ALA A 63 24.73 -1.95 -16.34
CA ALA A 63 25.97 -2.34 -15.67
C ALA A 63 26.94 -3.05 -16.62
N LEU A 64 26.45 -3.95 -17.48
CA LEU A 64 27.25 -4.64 -18.49
C LEU A 64 27.76 -3.67 -19.56
N LEU A 65 26.91 -2.78 -20.07
CA LEU A 65 27.28 -1.77 -21.07
C LEU A 65 28.39 -0.85 -20.55
N LEU A 66 28.24 -0.34 -19.31
CA LEU A 66 29.29 0.44 -18.66
C LEU A 66 30.55 -0.42 -18.43
N GLY A 67 30.39 -1.67 -18.04
CA GLY A 67 31.50 -2.59 -17.82
C GLY A 67 32.30 -2.88 -19.09
N GLU A 68 31.63 -3.02 -20.23
CA GLU A 68 32.23 -3.23 -21.54
C GLU A 68 32.93 -1.96 -22.04
N LEU A 69 32.32 -0.78 -21.85
CA LEU A 69 32.93 0.50 -22.21
C LEU A 69 34.23 0.78 -21.42
N LEU A 70 34.28 0.33 -20.15
CA LEU A 70 35.46 0.41 -19.29
C LEU A 70 36.43 -0.77 -19.47
N GLY A 71 36.13 -1.72 -20.37
CA GLY A 71 36.98 -2.87 -20.70
C GLY A 71 37.00 -4.01 -19.67
N LYS A 72 36.33 -3.85 -18.51
CA LYS A 72 36.12 -4.94 -17.54
C LYS A 72 34.75 -4.83 -16.87
N LEU A 73 33.99 -5.92 -16.88
CA LEU A 73 32.64 -6.03 -16.30
C LEU A 73 32.57 -5.59 -14.83
N TYR A 74 33.62 -5.85 -14.05
CA TYR A 74 33.69 -5.47 -12.63
C TYR A 74 33.55 -3.95 -12.42
N TYR A 75 34.06 -3.12 -13.33
CA TYR A 75 33.94 -1.67 -13.20
C TYR A 75 32.52 -1.17 -13.41
N GLY A 76 31.76 -1.81 -14.30
CA GLY A 76 30.36 -1.48 -14.55
C GLY A 76 29.50 -1.67 -13.31
N PHE A 77 29.63 -2.83 -12.65
CA PHE A 77 28.95 -3.08 -11.37
C PHE A 77 29.42 -2.14 -10.26
N PHE A 78 30.72 -1.82 -10.18
CA PHE A 78 31.25 -0.93 -9.16
C PHE A 78 30.72 0.51 -9.28
N ILE A 79 30.62 1.03 -10.51
CA ILE A 79 30.06 2.36 -10.77
C ILE A 79 28.58 2.41 -10.42
N VAL A 80 27.81 1.39 -10.84
CA VAL A 80 26.38 1.31 -10.52
C VAL A 80 26.16 1.20 -9.01
N ALA A 81 26.97 0.40 -8.30
CA ALA A 81 26.91 0.29 -6.85
C ALA A 81 27.28 1.61 -6.14
N ALA A 82 28.32 2.31 -6.60
CA ALA A 82 28.71 3.61 -6.07
C ALA A 82 27.61 4.66 -6.29
N PHE A 83 26.99 4.68 -7.49
CA PHE A 83 25.86 5.55 -7.79
C PHE A 83 24.68 5.30 -6.85
N TYR A 84 24.30 4.03 -6.64
CA TYR A 84 23.24 3.67 -5.69
C TYR A 84 23.59 3.99 -4.24
N ALA A 85 24.85 3.84 -3.83
CA ALA A 85 25.30 4.22 -2.49
C ALA A 85 25.19 5.73 -2.24
N VAL A 86 25.60 6.55 -3.22
CA VAL A 86 25.50 8.00 -3.16
C VAL A 86 24.03 8.43 -3.17
N ALA A 87 23.21 7.88 -4.06
CA ALA A 87 21.76 8.14 -4.08
C ALA A 87 21.12 7.78 -2.74
N GLY A 88 21.46 6.62 -2.16
CA GLY A 88 21.00 6.17 -0.85
C GLY A 88 21.39 7.13 0.27
N MET A 89 22.64 7.63 0.28
CA MET A 89 23.10 8.61 1.26
C MET A 89 22.35 9.95 1.13
N ILE A 90 22.09 10.41 -0.10
CA ILE A 90 21.30 11.63 -0.37
C ILE A 90 19.87 11.45 0.12
N LEU A 91 19.23 10.33 -0.21
CA LEU A 91 17.89 9.95 0.26
C LEU A 91 17.83 9.89 1.79
N PHE A 92 18.86 9.37 2.45
CA PHE A 92 18.91 9.29 3.91
C PHE A 92 18.96 10.68 4.56
N LYS A 93 19.71 11.62 3.98
CA LYS A 93 19.72 13.02 4.42
C LYS A 93 18.41 13.74 4.11
N LEU A 94 17.78 13.43 2.97
CA LEU A 94 16.53 14.06 2.56
C LEU A 94 15.32 13.51 3.32
N LYS A 95 15.36 12.25 3.78
CA LYS A 95 14.33 11.58 4.59
C LYS A 95 13.89 12.43 5.79
N ASP A 96 14.83 12.99 6.55
CA ASP A 96 14.47 13.81 7.72
C ASP A 96 13.72 15.08 7.31
N LYS A 97 13.95 15.63 6.12
CA LYS A 97 13.29 16.86 5.66
C LYS A 97 11.98 16.60 4.91
N TRP A 98 11.90 15.53 4.14
CA TRP A 98 10.76 15.20 3.27
C TRP A 98 9.74 14.26 3.91
N ILE A 99 10.13 13.40 4.85
CA ILE A 99 9.20 12.41 5.44
C ILE A 99 8.73 12.86 6.82
N LYS A 100 9.65 13.29 7.70
CA LYS A 100 9.28 13.73 9.06
C LYS A 100 8.38 14.97 9.06
N THR A 101 8.74 16.00 8.30
CA THR A 101 8.05 17.30 8.33
C THR A 101 6.58 17.24 7.89
N PRO A 102 6.20 16.62 6.74
CA PRO A 102 4.80 16.56 6.34
C PRO A 102 3.97 15.57 7.15
N VAL A 103 4.55 14.46 7.63
CA VAL A 103 3.83 13.49 8.46
C VAL A 103 3.49 14.10 9.83
N ILE A 104 4.44 14.82 10.45
CA ILE A 104 4.19 15.52 11.71
C ILE A 104 3.18 16.65 11.53
N ASN A 105 3.26 17.43 10.45
CA ASN A 105 2.27 18.48 10.18
C ASN A 105 0.87 17.93 9.87
N MET A 106 0.75 16.74 9.27
CA MET A 106 -0.55 16.07 9.11
C MET A 106 -1.13 15.64 10.47
N MET A 107 -0.33 14.99 11.32
CA MET A 107 -0.79 14.54 12.64
C MET A 107 -1.15 15.71 13.57
N LEU A 108 -0.39 16.81 13.53
CA LEU A 108 -0.68 17.99 14.34
C LEU A 108 -1.97 18.70 13.92
N LYS A 109 -2.31 18.69 12.63
CA LYS A 109 -3.54 19.30 12.12
C LYS A 109 -4.79 18.50 12.49
N GLU A 110 -4.65 17.19 12.68
CA GLU A 110 -5.74 16.30 13.10
C GLU A 110 -6.04 16.36 14.61
N LEU A 111 -5.10 16.89 15.41
CA LEU A 111 -5.26 17.07 16.86
C LEU A 111 -5.70 18.49 17.26
N SER A 112 -5.69 19.45 16.34
CA SER A 112 -6.09 20.84 16.61
C SER A 112 -7.49 21.20 16.08
N ASP A 113 -8.25 20.22 15.60
CA ASP A 113 -9.66 20.30 15.18
C ASP A 113 -10.47 19.33 16.06
#